data_AF-A0A9C9TB64-F1
#
_entry.id   AF-A0A9C9TB64-F1
#
_cell.length_a   1.000
_cell.length_b   1.000
_cell.length_c   1.000
_cell.angle_alpha   90.00
_cell.angle_beta   90.00
_cell.angle_gamma   90.00
#
_symmetry.space_group_name_H-M   'P 1'
#
loop_
_entity.id
_entity.type
_entity.pdbx_description
1 polymer ?
#
loop_
_entity_poly.entity_id
_entity_poly.type
_entity_poly.pdbx_seq_one_letter_code
_entity_poly.pdbx_strand_id
1 'polypeptide(L)'
;MYEALLARIQEQIARAVFRAPQIQVSRPQQRPLRATHPHVPGGRAQDRAGQPPEELPGRNDPCWCDSGKKYKHCHMREDMKAQQGPVAAQRPPQTSGRKRRR
;
A
#
# COMPACT_ATOMS: atom_id res chain seq x y z
N MET A 1 -14.58 30.27 -56.86
CA MET A 1 -13.40 30.47 -55.98
C MET A 1 -13.72 30.15 -54.52
N TYR A 2 -14.74 30.76 -53.90
CA TYR A 2 -15.14 30.48 -52.52
C TYR A 2 -15.67 29.04 -52.30
N GLU A 3 -16.54 28.54 -53.19
CA GLU A 3 -17.07 27.17 -53.06
C GLU A 3 -15.98 26.10 -53.19
N ALA A 4 -14.99 26.33 -54.06
CA ALA A 4 -13.85 25.45 -54.20
C ALA A 4 -12.97 25.43 -52.94
N LEU A 5 -12.88 26.55 -52.21
CA LEU A 5 -12.19 26.63 -50.92
C LEU A 5 -12.96 25.86 -49.84
N LEU A 6 -14.29 26.06 -49.75
CA LEU A 6 -15.13 25.34 -48.81
C LEU A 6 -15.07 23.83 -49.02
N ALA A 7 -15.16 23.37 -50.28
CA ALA A 7 -15.05 21.95 -50.62
C ALA A 7 -13.70 21.36 -50.16
N ARG A 8 -12.60 22.13 -50.34
CA ARG A 8 -11.26 21.70 -49.94
C ARG A 8 -11.10 21.60 -48.42
N ILE A 9 -11.69 22.53 -47.67
CA ILE A 9 -11.71 22.50 -46.20
C ILE A 9 -12.53 21.32 -45.69
N GLN A 10 -13.74 21.11 -46.24
CA GLN A 10 -14.60 19.99 -45.84
C GLN A 10 -13.93 18.64 -46.07
N GLU A 11 -13.23 18.48 -47.20
CA GLU A 11 -12.52 17.25 -47.49
C GLU A 11 -11.31 17.00 -46.56
N GLN A 12 -10.59 18.06 -46.16
CA GLN A 12 -9.51 17.94 -45.17
C GLN A 12 -10.04 17.51 -43.79
N ILE A 13 -11.16 18.09 -43.35
CA ILE A 13 -11.79 17.74 -42.07
C ILE A 13 -12.28 16.28 -42.09
N ALA A 14 -13.00 15.88 -43.14
CA ALA A 14 -13.50 14.51 -43.27
C ALA A 14 -12.36 13.48 -43.24
N ARG A 15 -11.27 13.74 -43.98
CA ARG A 15 -10.09 12.85 -43.97
C ARG A 15 -9.42 12.79 -42.59
N ALA A 16 -9.29 13.92 -41.89
CA ALA A 16 -8.67 13.94 -40.56
C ALA A 16 -9.47 13.16 -39.52
N VAL A 17 -10.80 13.27 -39.55
CA VAL A 17 -11.69 12.56 -38.61
C VAL A 17 -11.76 11.06 -38.91
N PHE A 18 -12.03 10.71 -40.17
CA PHE A 18 -12.27 9.30 -40.55
C PHE A 18 -10.99 8.51 -40.78
N ARG A 19 -9.84 9.18 -40.92
CA ARG A 19 -8.52 8.55 -41.09
C ARG A 19 -7.60 8.86 -39.91
N ALA A 20 -8.16 9.01 -38.70
CA ALA A 20 -7.38 9.17 -37.49
C ALA A 20 -6.39 7.99 -37.37
N PRO A 21 -5.08 8.24 -37.28
CA PRO A 21 -4.12 7.17 -37.01
C PRO A 21 -4.50 6.61 -35.65
N GLN A 22 -4.75 5.31 -35.61
CA GLN A 22 -5.00 4.58 -34.38
C GLN A 22 -3.83 4.88 -33.43
N ILE A 23 -4.05 5.74 -32.44
CA ILE A 23 -3.06 6.06 -31.42
C ILE A 23 -2.82 4.75 -30.70
N GLN A 24 -1.78 4.04 -31.12
CA GLN A 24 -1.28 2.88 -30.40
C GLN A 24 -0.73 3.46 -29.11
N VAL A 25 -1.57 3.49 -28.07
CA VAL A 25 -1.13 3.67 -26.70
C VAL A 25 -0.25 2.47 -26.44
N SER A 26 1.06 2.65 -26.67
CA SER A 26 2.09 1.66 -26.41
C SER A 26 1.97 1.28 -24.95
N ARG A 27 1.24 0.20 -24.68
CA ARG A 27 1.09 -0.34 -23.34
C ARG A 27 2.52 -0.64 -22.88
N PRO A 28 3.01 0.00 -21.80
CA PRO A 28 4.39 -0.22 -21.39
C PRO A 28 4.52 -1.72 -21.15
N GLN A 29 5.37 -2.38 -21.94
CA GLN A 29 5.69 -3.77 -21.73
C GLN A 29 6.33 -3.85 -20.36
N GLN A 30 5.55 -4.31 -19.36
CA GLN A 30 6.05 -4.61 -18.05
C GLN A 30 7.04 -5.74 -18.22
N ARG A 31 8.33 -5.39 -18.33
CA ARG A 31 9.41 -6.36 -18.18
C ARG A 31 9.23 -6.98 -16.79
N PRO A 32 9.01 -8.30 -16.66
CA PRO A 32 9.01 -8.92 -15.36
C PRO A 32 10.42 -8.75 -14.79
N LEU A 33 10.56 -7.86 -13.80
CA LEU A 33 11.76 -7.76 -13.00
C LEU A 33 11.97 -9.12 -12.35
N ARG A 34 13.02 -9.84 -12.78
CA ARG A 34 13.48 -11.01 -12.06
C ARG A 34 13.92 -10.54 -10.68
N ALA A 35 13.19 -10.95 -9.65
CA ALA A 35 13.60 -10.73 -8.28
C ALA A 35 14.91 -11.49 -8.05
N THR A 36 16.03 -10.78 -8.09
CA THR A 36 17.26 -11.22 -7.46
C THR A 36 17.01 -11.13 -5.96
N HIS A 37 16.50 -12.22 -5.38
CA HIS A 37 16.53 -12.40 -3.94
C HIS A 37 18.01 -12.35 -3.52
N PRO A 38 18.40 -11.48 -2.56
CA PRO A 38 19.68 -11.64 -1.90
C PRO A 38 19.71 -13.05 -1.31
N HIS A 39 20.65 -13.87 -1.75
CA HIS A 39 20.94 -15.14 -1.09
C HIS A 39 21.47 -14.80 0.30
N VAL A 40 20.60 -14.89 1.31
CA VAL A 40 21.01 -14.84 2.71
C VAL A 40 21.52 -16.24 3.06
N PRO A 41 22.83 -16.43 3.28
CA PRO A 41 23.33 -17.74 3.65
C PRO A 41 22.94 -18.01 5.11
N GLY A 42 22.06 -19.00 5.29
CA GLY A 42 22.03 -19.86 6.48
C GLY A 42 21.83 -19.19 7.84
N GLY A 43 20.60 -19.19 8.31
CA GLY A 43 20.30 -19.20 9.74
C GLY A 43 19.09 -20.10 9.97
N ARG A 44 19.27 -21.23 10.65
CA ARG A 44 18.15 -22.01 11.22
C ARG A 44 17.52 -21.15 12.31
N ALA A 45 16.61 -20.25 11.95
CA ALA A 45 15.81 -19.50 12.89
C ALA A 45 14.57 -20.32 13.21
N GLN A 46 14.58 -20.85 14.41
CA GLN A 46 13.57 -21.71 15.00
C GLN A 46 12.20 -21.04 15.02
N ASP A 47 11.20 -21.81 14.62
CA ASP A 47 9.81 -21.85 15.07
C ASP A 47 9.42 -20.84 16.18
N ARG A 48 9.30 -19.56 15.82
CA ARG A 48 8.54 -18.55 16.58
C ARG A 48 7.61 -17.74 15.68
N ALA A 49 7.15 -18.34 14.59
CA ALA A 49 6.32 -17.75 13.54
C ALA A 49 4.85 -17.47 13.97
N GLY A 50 4.62 -16.94 15.17
CA GLY A 50 3.26 -16.74 15.68
C GLY A 50 3.05 -15.59 16.66
N GLN A 51 4.10 -14.89 17.10
CA GLN A 51 3.95 -13.82 18.08
C GLN A 51 4.38 -12.47 17.48
N PRO A 52 3.56 -11.41 17.62
CA PRO A 52 3.91 -10.09 17.12
C PRO A 52 5.15 -9.56 17.86
N PRO A 53 6.09 -8.91 17.16
CA PRO A 53 7.26 -8.30 17.77
C PRO A 53 6.86 -7.11 18.67
N GLU A 54 7.73 -6.76 19.62
CA GLU A 54 7.54 -5.61 20.52
C GLU A 54 7.52 -4.28 19.74
N GLU A 55 8.33 -4.18 18.68
CA GLU A 55 8.29 -3.10 17.70
C GLU A 55 7.67 -3.59 16.38
N LEU A 56 6.55 -2.99 16.00
CA LEU A 56 5.86 -3.32 14.75
C LEU A 56 6.69 -2.86 13.53
N PRO A 57 6.81 -3.69 12.47
CA PRO A 57 7.47 -3.29 11.24
C PRO A 57 6.84 -2.03 10.62
N GLY A 58 7.65 -1.26 9.88
CA GLY A 58 7.14 -0.15 9.10
C GLY A 58 6.17 -0.61 8.01
N ARG A 59 5.30 0.30 7.54
CA ARG A 59 4.19 -0.02 6.62
C ARG A 59 4.61 -0.80 5.36
N ASN A 60 5.81 -0.55 4.84
CA ASN A 60 6.31 -1.18 3.62
C ASN A 60 7.30 -2.33 3.86
N ASP A 61 7.68 -2.58 5.11
CA ASP A 61 8.65 -3.61 5.48
C ASP A 61 8.04 -5.02 5.36
N PRO A 62 8.87 -6.08 5.30
CA PRO A 62 8.41 -7.46 5.37
C PRO A 62 7.59 -7.69 6.63
N CYS A 63 6.49 -8.44 6.51
CA CYS A 63 5.67 -8.76 7.67
C CYS A 63 6.40 -9.74 8.60
N TRP A 64 6.24 -9.53 9.91
CA TRP A 64 6.81 -10.35 10.97
C TRP A 64 6.36 -11.82 11.00
N CYS A 65 5.33 -12.20 10.24
CA CYS A 65 4.83 -13.58 10.14
C CYS A 65 5.59 -14.44 9.09
N ASP A 66 6.72 -13.96 8.59
CA ASP A 66 7.55 -14.63 7.56
C ASP A 66 6.81 -15.01 6.26
N SER A 67 5.63 -14.41 6.00
CA SER A 67 4.83 -14.70 4.81
C SER A 67 5.41 -14.16 3.49
N GLY A 68 6.52 -13.41 3.56
CA GLY A 68 7.13 -12.73 2.41
C GLY A 68 6.31 -11.55 1.87
N LYS A 69 5.16 -11.22 2.49
CA LYS A 69 4.30 -10.09 2.11
C LYS A 69 4.69 -8.83 2.87
N LYS A 70 4.41 -7.65 2.29
CA LYS A 70 4.57 -6.36 2.99
C LYS A 70 3.61 -6.27 4.17
N TYR A 71 4.04 -5.68 5.29
CA TYR A 71 3.25 -5.56 6.53
C TYR A 71 1.85 -4.96 6.29
N LYS A 72 1.73 -3.91 5.47
CA LYS A 72 0.45 -3.30 5.08
C LYS A 72 -0.57 -4.22 4.40
N HIS A 73 -0.10 -5.33 3.81
CA HIS A 73 -0.93 -6.30 3.10
C HIS A 73 -1.16 -7.59 3.89
N CYS A 74 -0.61 -7.68 5.11
CA CYS A 74 -0.72 -8.84 5.98
C CYS A 74 -1.34 -8.41 7.31
N HIS A 75 -0.57 -8.36 8.41
CA HIS A 75 -1.09 -8.15 9.77
C HIS A 75 -1.38 -6.71 10.18
N MET A 76 -1.00 -5.69 9.38
CA MET A 76 -1.21 -4.27 9.77
C MET A 76 -2.65 -3.94 10.21
N ARG A 77 -3.66 -4.52 9.55
CA ARG A 77 -5.07 -4.28 9.91
C ARG A 77 -5.46 -4.91 11.25
N GLU A 78 -4.89 -6.07 11.55
CA GLU A 78 -5.16 -6.83 12.77
C GLU A 78 -4.45 -6.19 13.96
N ASP A 79 -3.17 -5.82 13.79
CA ASP A 79 -2.37 -5.13 14.80
C ASP A 79 -2.94 -3.74 15.12
N MET A 80 -3.37 -2.98 14.11
CA MET A 80 -4.06 -1.70 14.33
C MET A 80 -5.37 -1.86 15.10
N LYS A 81 -6.13 -2.94 14.85
CA LYS A 81 -7.36 -3.22 15.58
C LYS A 81 -7.07 -3.66 17.01
N ALA A 82 -6.00 -4.42 17.24
CA ALA A 82 -5.56 -4.83 18.57
C ALA A 82 -5.06 -3.63 19.40
N GLN A 83 -4.37 -2.67 18.79
CA GLN A 83 -3.97 -1.41 19.45
C GLN A 83 -5.16 -0.53 19.82
N GLN A 84 -6.29 -0.67 19.12
CA GLN A 84 -7.53 0.08 19.37
C GLN A 84 -8.48 -0.64 20.37
N GLY A 85 -7.99 -1.68 21.07
CA GLY A 85 -8.72 -2.36 22.15
C GLY A 85 -9.09 -1.40 23.31
N PRO A 86 -10.02 -1.79 24.20
CA PRO A 86 -10.70 -0.86 25.08
C PRO A 86 -9.69 -0.23 26.05
N VAL A 87 -9.55 1.09 25.95
CA VAL A 87 -9.01 1.96 27.00
C VAL A 87 -9.96 1.88 28.21
N ALA A 88 -9.96 0.76 28.92
CA ALA A 88 -10.74 0.56 30.13
C ALA A 88 -9.80 0.10 31.27
N ALA A 89 -9.79 0.92 32.32
CA ALA A 89 -9.18 0.70 33.62
C ALA A 89 -7.69 1.04 33.82
N GLN A 90 -7.27 2.26 33.48
CA GLN A 90 -6.33 2.97 34.37
C GLN A 90 -7.14 3.57 35.52
N ARG A 91 -7.29 2.81 36.59
CA ARG A 91 -7.92 3.26 37.84
C ARG A 91 -7.00 4.30 38.48
N PRO A 92 -7.45 5.55 38.72
CA PRO A 92 -6.59 6.57 39.32
C PRO A 92 -6.14 6.13 40.73
N PRO A 93 -4.93 6.52 41.18
CA PRO A 93 -4.44 6.17 42.52
C PRO A 93 -5.34 6.81 43.57
N GLN A 94 -6.01 5.96 44.35
CA GLN A 94 -6.91 6.36 45.41
C GLN A 94 -6.04 6.86 46.57
N THR A 95 -5.88 8.16 46.68
CA THR A 95 -5.16 8.77 47.80
C THR A 95 -6.00 8.55 49.06
N SER A 96 -5.52 7.68 49.95
CA SER A 96 -6.14 7.47 51.25
C SER A 96 -6.03 8.76 52.06
N GLY A 97 -7.11 9.53 52.13
CA GLY A 97 -7.22 10.74 52.95
C GLY A 97 -6.86 10.43 54.40
N ARG A 98 -5.73 10.99 54.85
CA ARG A 98 -5.22 10.87 56.22
C ARG A 98 -6.27 11.43 57.19
N LYS A 99 -6.80 10.56 58.06
CA LYS A 99 -7.69 10.92 59.17
C LYS A 99 -7.17 12.17 59.88
N ARG A 100 -7.91 13.28 59.79
CA ARG A 100 -7.75 14.42 60.70
C ARG A 100 -8.15 13.92 62.09
N ARG A 101 -7.15 13.74 62.95
CA ARG A 101 -7.34 13.45 64.37
C ARG A 101 -7.76 14.75 65.05
N ARG A 102 -8.94 14.67 65.69
CA ARG A 102 -9.41 15.28 66.94
C ARG A 102 -9.23 16.79 67.13
#